data_AF-A0A8T2PTG9-F1
#
_entry.id   AF-A0A8T2PTG9-F1
#
_cell.length_a   1.000
_cell.length_b   1.000
_cell.length_c   1.000
_cell.angle_alpha   90.00
_cell.angle_beta   90.00
_cell.angle_gamma   90.00
#
_symmetry.space_group_name_H-M   'P 1'
#
loop_
_entity.id
_entity.type
_entity.pdbx_description
1 polymer ?
#
loop_
_entity_poly.entity_id
_entity_poly.type
_entity_poly.pdbx_seq_one_letter_code
_entity_poly.pdbx_strand_id
1 'polypeptide(L)'
;MILTRLSNLPLQKTCSLGSASRDTSPGLSEAALVSSSVPTSPRILATSPLSPLASPLPLSSKDVEKDEQNTEGQELSPGSSPVLIPAQSPTPPPSISLLSPRATQMAGCIRICEETHRAKAKAELSARQELQARLVETVASLESEQLKRFEELMELKQRQEYQSMRDMMDKETQESLGRQEKLKEEHRHRMKILNLRLREAEQQRLREAELERQRQVEGRERLRALNAIQEEVLQLYQKLEISVPSQATPTLDLVSYTTRGNQLCSQVSEVVRTTAEGQFPSVEDMAVADRALHDMRALIRAMQLEVAQAQERRRKEEEEEKERRKQAELQAQLEQQKKSAAVSAKEKAKKQGLQTKAEECTLKWYQELQESANQCAQSFDDLNNTRDQQSKKLRMELQKAASIPVSQISRTSGRYACKK
;
A
#
# COMPACT_ATOMS: atom_id res chain seq x y z
N MET A 1 -45.92 70.62 12.17
CA MET A 1 -44.96 71.51 11.48
C MET A 1 -44.09 70.60 10.61
N ILE A 2 -44.33 70.41 9.31
CA ILE A 2 -44.00 71.28 8.16
C ILE A 2 -42.55 71.81 8.31
N LEU A 3 -41.53 71.39 7.55
CA LEU A 3 -41.27 71.59 6.10
C LEU A 3 -40.20 70.58 5.59
N THR A 4 -40.47 69.80 4.52
CA THR A 4 -39.95 69.91 3.12
C THR A 4 -38.49 69.47 2.86
N ARG A 5 -38.32 68.35 2.14
CA ARG A 5 -37.90 68.22 0.71
C ARG A 5 -36.43 68.55 0.43
N LEU A 6 -35.68 67.55 -0.03
CA LEU A 6 -35.05 67.56 -1.36
C LEU A 6 -35.08 66.14 -1.95
N SER A 7 -35.23 66.11 -3.26
CA SER A 7 -35.79 65.05 -4.10
C SER A 7 -34.73 64.25 -4.88
N ASN A 8 -35.13 63.03 -5.20
CA ASN A 8 -34.58 62.12 -6.21
C ASN A 8 -34.28 62.76 -7.57
N LEU A 9 -33.27 62.23 -8.27
CA LEU A 9 -33.44 61.77 -9.65
C LEU A 9 -32.38 60.68 -10.02
N PRO A 10 -32.77 59.59 -10.70
CA PRO A 10 -31.87 58.56 -11.23
C PRO A 10 -31.57 58.78 -12.73
N LEU A 11 -30.40 58.36 -13.22
CA LEU A 11 -30.10 58.35 -14.65
C LEU A 11 -29.55 56.99 -15.16
N GLN A 12 -30.27 56.52 -16.17
CA GLN A 12 -30.14 55.44 -17.17
C GLN A 12 -28.71 54.96 -17.54
N LYS A 13 -28.42 53.65 -17.66
CA LYS A 13 -28.66 52.71 -18.79
C LYS A 13 -28.06 53.14 -20.15
N THR A 14 -27.07 52.37 -20.64
CA THR A 14 -26.94 51.71 -21.99
C THR A 14 -25.56 51.04 -22.08
N CYS A 15 -25.47 49.70 -22.23
CA CYS A 15 -25.20 48.91 -23.46
C CYS A 15 -23.80 48.25 -23.37
N SER A 16 -23.70 46.92 -23.23
CA SER A 16 -23.78 45.87 -24.27
C SER A 16 -22.43 45.60 -24.93
N LEU A 17 -21.90 44.39 -24.68
CA LEU A 17 -21.20 43.43 -25.56
C LEU A 17 -20.99 42.19 -24.65
N GLY A 18 -21.46 40.98 -24.93
CA GLY A 18 -21.48 40.26 -26.20
C GLY A 18 -20.63 39.00 -26.00
N SER A 19 -21.29 37.86 -25.90
CA SER A 19 -20.80 36.56 -25.42
C SER A 19 -20.11 35.68 -26.48
N ALA A 20 -19.23 34.79 -25.97
CA ALA A 20 -18.96 33.40 -26.37
C ALA A 20 -18.46 33.04 -27.80
N SER A 21 -17.39 32.23 -27.88
CA SER A 21 -17.43 30.90 -28.52
C SER A 21 -16.16 30.08 -28.23
N ARG A 22 -16.35 28.76 -28.20
CA ARG A 22 -15.38 27.66 -28.05
C ARG A 22 -14.53 27.47 -29.31
N ASP A 23 -13.35 26.87 -29.18
CA ASP A 23 -13.02 25.65 -29.94
C ASP A 23 -11.82 24.84 -29.40
N THR A 24 -12.05 23.52 -29.44
CA THR A 24 -11.23 22.29 -29.37
C THR A 24 -9.86 22.38 -30.09
N SER A 25 -8.73 21.81 -29.65
CA SER A 25 -8.38 20.36 -29.62
C SER A 25 -6.91 20.13 -29.17
N PRO A 26 -6.49 18.87 -28.88
CA PRO A 26 -5.27 18.51 -28.13
C PRO A 26 -4.07 18.10 -29.01
N GLY A 27 -2.85 18.25 -28.50
CA GLY A 27 -1.64 17.78 -29.18
C GLY A 27 -0.54 17.39 -28.19
N LEU A 28 -0.24 16.08 -28.16
CA LEU A 28 0.97 15.48 -27.58
C LEU A 28 2.19 15.90 -28.41
N SER A 29 3.29 16.30 -27.77
CA SER A 29 4.59 15.66 -27.99
C SER A 29 5.72 16.30 -27.19
N GLU A 30 6.53 15.38 -26.69
CA GLU A 30 7.83 15.48 -26.05
C GLU A 30 8.90 16.00 -27.03
N ALA A 31 9.71 16.98 -26.62
CA ALA A 31 11.08 17.14 -27.08
C ALA A 31 11.84 18.10 -26.16
N ALA A 32 12.93 17.58 -25.62
CA ALA A 32 13.92 18.29 -24.84
C ALA A 32 14.58 19.43 -25.63
N LEU A 33 14.76 20.58 -24.99
CA LEU A 33 15.82 21.52 -25.34
C LEU A 33 16.48 22.06 -24.07
N VAL A 34 17.76 21.74 -23.98
CA VAL A 34 18.75 22.36 -23.10
C VAL A 34 19.12 23.72 -23.71
N SER A 35 18.89 24.82 -22.99
CA SER A 35 19.81 25.96 -23.01
C SER A 35 19.52 26.95 -21.89
N SER A 36 20.62 27.48 -21.41
CA SER A 36 20.83 28.34 -20.26
C SER A 36 20.34 29.77 -20.47
N SER A 37 19.76 30.36 -19.41
CA SER A 37 19.98 31.76 -19.04
C SER A 37 19.38 32.09 -17.67
N VAL A 38 20.28 32.32 -16.71
CA VAL A 38 20.28 33.28 -15.57
C VAL A 38 18.94 33.67 -14.90
N PRO A 39 18.81 33.50 -13.56
CA PRO A 39 17.79 34.19 -12.78
C PRO A 39 18.28 35.57 -12.31
N THR A 40 17.52 36.61 -12.64
CA THR A 40 17.66 37.96 -12.07
C THR A 40 17.18 37.93 -10.62
N SER A 41 18.12 38.10 -9.69
CA SER A 41 17.87 38.32 -8.26
C SER A 41 17.84 39.83 -7.99
N PRO A 42 16.81 40.38 -7.33
CA PRO A 42 16.92 41.71 -6.74
C PRO A 42 17.58 41.60 -5.36
N ARG A 43 18.86 41.98 -5.29
CA ARG A 43 19.52 42.38 -4.03
C ARG A 43 18.88 43.68 -3.55
N ILE A 44 18.07 43.58 -2.50
CA ILE A 44 17.64 44.74 -1.72
C ILE A 44 18.82 45.20 -0.86
N LEU A 45 19.18 46.47 -1.04
CA LEU A 45 20.13 47.21 -0.24
C LEU A 45 19.63 47.32 1.20
N ALA A 46 20.54 47.05 2.13
CA ALA A 46 20.39 47.35 3.54
C ALA A 46 20.12 48.86 3.73
N THR A 47 18.96 49.18 4.28
CA THR A 47 18.69 50.43 4.99
C THR A 47 17.77 50.11 6.16
N SER A 48 18.33 50.15 7.36
CA SER A 48 17.59 50.05 8.62
C SER A 48 16.79 51.34 8.85
N PRO A 49 15.57 51.21 9.40
CA PRO A 49 15.17 52.14 10.46
C PRO A 49 14.61 51.35 11.65
N LEU A 50 15.35 51.32 12.76
CA LEU A 50 14.78 51.02 14.07
C LEU A 50 14.49 52.36 14.74
N SER A 51 13.20 52.63 14.97
CA SER A 51 12.72 53.68 15.85
C SER A 51 12.54 53.13 17.28
N PRO A 52 12.57 54.02 18.30
CA PRO A 52 12.99 53.69 19.65
C PRO A 52 11.82 53.30 20.55
N LEU A 53 12.08 52.42 21.52
CA LEU A 53 11.21 52.22 22.67
C LEU A 53 12.02 52.25 23.97
N ALA A 54 11.55 53.09 24.88
CA ALA A 54 11.65 53.02 26.33
C ALA A 54 13.05 53.04 26.98
N SER A 55 13.33 54.18 27.61
CA SER A 55 14.29 54.31 28.71
C SER A 55 13.82 53.56 29.96
N PRO A 56 14.74 52.89 30.65
CA PRO A 56 14.78 53.00 32.11
C PRO A 56 16.20 53.29 32.58
N LEU A 57 16.37 54.28 33.46
CA LEU A 57 17.60 54.42 34.23
C LEU A 57 17.27 54.47 35.73
N PRO A 58 18.04 53.72 36.55
CA PRO A 58 17.95 53.76 38.00
C PRO A 58 18.83 54.90 38.53
N LEU A 59 18.41 55.54 39.62
CA LEU A 59 19.25 56.46 40.36
C LEU A 59 19.39 56.00 41.81
N SER A 60 20.65 56.05 42.22
CA SER A 60 21.25 55.61 43.46
C SER A 60 20.75 56.41 44.67
N SER A 61 20.53 55.69 45.78
CA SER A 61 20.50 56.23 47.12
C SER A 61 21.86 56.83 47.50
N LYS A 62 21.83 57.99 48.17
CA LYS A 62 22.73 58.37 49.27
C LYS A 62 21.97 59.35 50.16
N ASP A 63 22.00 59.06 51.46
CA ASP A 63 21.49 59.87 52.56
C ASP A 63 22.07 61.30 52.58
N VAL A 64 21.31 62.25 53.13
CA VAL A 64 21.71 63.13 54.25
C VAL A 64 20.59 64.15 54.54
N GLU A 65 20.13 64.08 55.78
CA GLU A 65 19.65 65.12 56.71
C GLU A 65 18.51 66.09 56.39
N LYS A 66 17.66 66.20 57.43
CA LYS A 66 16.74 67.29 57.78
C LYS A 66 17.40 68.66 57.61
N ASP A 67 16.66 69.60 57.06
CA ASP A 67 16.38 70.83 57.80
C ASP A 67 15.10 71.51 57.32
N GLU A 68 14.28 71.91 58.28
CA GLU A 68 13.16 72.82 58.08
C GLU A 68 13.70 74.22 57.77
N GLN A 69 13.23 74.84 56.69
CA GLN A 69 13.05 76.29 56.69
C GLN A 69 12.11 76.75 55.56
N ASN A 70 10.99 77.31 56.01
CA ASN A 70 10.29 78.48 55.46
C ASN A 70 10.90 79.07 54.18
N THR A 71 10.07 79.25 53.14
CA THR A 71 9.85 80.54 52.45
C THR A 71 8.76 80.34 51.38
N GLU A 72 7.53 80.78 51.67
CA GLU A 72 6.57 81.15 50.62
C GLU A 72 6.79 82.62 50.26
N GLY A 73 7.02 82.90 48.98
CA GLY A 73 6.96 84.23 48.39
C GLY A 73 6.00 84.19 47.21
N GLN A 74 4.95 85.02 47.25
CA GLN A 74 4.77 86.20 46.36
C GLN A 74 4.16 85.80 45.00
N GLU A 75 3.08 86.39 44.50
CA GLU A 75 2.82 87.81 44.30
C GLU A 75 1.33 88.09 44.05
N LEU A 76 0.87 89.31 44.36
CA LEU A 76 0.53 90.33 43.37
C LEU A 76 -0.12 91.55 44.06
N SER A 77 0.59 92.67 43.98
CA SER A 77 0.09 94.05 44.22
C SER A 77 -0.76 94.48 43.00
N PRO A 78 -1.67 95.49 43.07
CA PRO A 78 -1.24 96.87 43.24
C PRO A 78 -2.20 97.82 44.01
N GLY A 79 -1.60 98.80 44.68
CA GLY A 79 -1.93 100.23 44.53
C GLY A 79 -3.25 100.76 45.12
N SER A 80 -3.13 101.60 46.15
CA SER A 80 -3.42 103.05 46.08
C SER A 80 -3.54 103.64 47.48
N SER A 81 -2.53 104.40 47.92
CA SER A 81 -2.74 105.57 48.80
C SER A 81 -3.66 106.56 48.05
N PRO A 82 -4.45 107.44 48.72
CA PRO A 82 -3.95 108.38 49.72
C PRO A 82 -4.93 108.75 50.85
N VAL A 83 -4.42 109.51 51.82
CA VAL A 83 -4.95 110.81 52.31
C VAL A 83 -4.71 110.97 53.82
N LEU A 84 -4.08 112.10 54.13
CA LEU A 84 -3.67 112.65 55.41
C LEU A 84 -4.86 113.21 56.23
N ILE A 85 -4.84 112.98 57.55
CA ILE A 85 -4.97 113.95 58.69
C ILE A 85 -6.30 114.78 58.76
N PRO A 86 -7.00 114.93 59.92
CA PRO A 86 -6.38 115.41 61.17
C PRO A 86 -6.80 114.81 62.52
N ALA A 87 -5.84 114.95 63.44
CA ALA A 87 -5.94 115.18 64.87
C ALA A 87 -7.33 115.11 65.52
N GLN A 88 -7.46 114.30 66.57
CA GLN A 88 -8.47 114.53 67.60
C GLN A 88 -7.86 114.50 69.00
N SER A 89 -8.07 115.63 69.65
CA SER A 89 -7.91 116.04 71.04
C SER A 89 -8.26 114.99 72.11
N PRO A 90 -7.80 115.17 73.37
CA PRO A 90 -8.13 114.28 74.48
C PRO A 90 -9.64 114.20 74.69
N THR A 91 -10.17 112.98 74.74
CA THR A 91 -11.56 112.70 75.14
C THR A 91 -11.79 113.21 76.58
N PRO A 92 -12.76 114.13 76.81
CA PRO A 92 -13.19 114.46 78.16
C PRO A 92 -13.97 113.28 78.78
N PRO A 93 -14.06 113.20 80.12
CA PRO A 93 -14.79 112.12 80.80
C PRO A 93 -16.27 112.11 80.37
N PRO A 94 -16.97 110.95 80.46
CA PRO A 94 -18.36 110.86 80.04
C PRO A 94 -19.19 111.86 80.85
N SER A 95 -19.68 112.91 80.20
CA SER A 95 -20.69 113.77 80.80
C SER A 95 -21.93 112.92 80.96
N ILE A 96 -22.22 112.52 82.19
CA ILE A 96 -23.47 111.85 82.56
C ILE A 96 -24.56 112.93 82.43
N SER A 97 -25.01 113.18 81.21
CA SER A 97 -26.24 113.94 80.98
C SER A 97 -27.36 113.07 81.52
N LEU A 98 -27.77 113.35 82.75
CA LEU A 98 -28.95 112.76 83.38
C LEU A 98 -30.17 113.23 82.58
N LEU A 99 -30.50 112.47 81.54
CA LEU A 99 -31.73 112.61 80.78
C LEU A 99 -32.91 112.51 81.74
N SER A 100 -33.96 113.29 81.48
CA SER A 100 -35.18 113.21 82.28
C SER A 100 -35.72 111.77 82.29
N PRO A 101 -36.42 111.31 83.35
CA PRO A 101 -36.95 109.95 83.42
C PRO A 101 -37.75 109.54 82.17
N ARG A 102 -38.46 110.49 81.56
CA ARG A 102 -39.18 110.32 80.29
C ARG A 102 -38.25 110.14 79.08
N ALA A 103 -37.16 110.88 79.01
CA ALA A 103 -36.15 110.73 77.96
C ALA A 103 -35.38 109.41 78.09
N THR A 104 -35.05 108.97 79.30
CA THR A 104 -34.44 107.65 79.54
C THR A 104 -35.37 106.49 79.18
N GLN A 105 -36.66 106.59 79.51
CA GLN A 105 -37.68 105.61 79.10
C GLN A 105 -37.80 105.55 77.57
N MET A 106 -37.89 106.70 76.90
CA MET A 106 -38.00 106.79 75.45
C MET A 106 -36.75 106.24 74.75
N ALA A 107 -35.55 106.55 75.24
CA ALA A 107 -34.30 105.97 74.75
C ALA A 107 -34.26 104.44 74.94
N GLY A 108 -34.80 103.95 76.07
CA GLY A 108 -34.99 102.51 76.31
C GLY A 108 -35.88 101.85 75.26
N CYS A 109 -37.05 102.44 74.97
CA CYS A 109 -37.96 101.95 73.94
C CYS A 109 -37.33 101.98 72.54
N ILE A 110 -36.61 103.06 72.18
CA ILE A 110 -35.91 103.17 70.88
C ILE A 110 -34.89 102.05 70.72
N ARG A 111 -34.04 101.81 71.74
CA ARG A 111 -33.05 100.72 71.69
C ARG A 111 -33.70 99.36 71.51
N ILE A 112 -34.78 99.08 72.24
CA ILE A 112 -35.53 97.82 72.09
C ILE A 112 -36.06 97.69 70.66
N CYS A 113 -36.67 98.75 70.11
CA CYS A 113 -37.15 98.75 68.73
C CYS A 113 -36.00 98.50 67.73
N GLU A 114 -34.87 99.20 67.86
CA GLU A 114 -33.69 99.00 67.01
C GLU A 114 -33.12 97.59 67.10
N GLU A 115 -33.01 97.04 68.31
CA GLU A 115 -32.57 95.66 68.54
C GLU A 115 -33.53 94.66 67.90
N THR A 116 -34.84 94.86 68.01
CA THR A 116 -35.83 93.99 67.35
C THR A 116 -35.74 94.07 65.83
N HIS A 117 -35.54 95.26 65.25
CA HIS A 117 -35.33 95.40 63.80
C HIS A 117 -34.01 94.78 63.34
N ARG A 118 -32.92 94.97 64.10
CA ARG A 118 -31.62 94.37 63.82
C ARG A 118 -31.67 92.84 63.90
N ALA A 119 -32.36 92.29 64.90
CA ALA A 119 -32.56 90.85 65.03
C ALA A 119 -33.39 90.29 63.86
N LYS A 120 -34.47 90.97 63.46
CA LYS A 120 -35.29 90.58 62.30
C LYS A 120 -34.48 90.60 60.99
N ALA A 121 -33.72 91.66 60.73
CA ALA A 121 -32.89 91.76 59.53
C ALA A 121 -31.80 90.67 59.48
N LYS A 122 -31.16 90.38 60.63
CA LYS A 122 -30.18 89.28 60.74
C LYS A 122 -30.83 87.91 60.50
N ALA A 123 -32.01 87.67 61.06
CA ALA A 123 -32.75 86.42 60.86
C ALA A 123 -33.15 86.23 59.38
N GLU A 124 -33.68 87.28 58.74
CA GLU A 124 -34.05 87.25 57.32
C GLU A 124 -32.84 87.03 56.41
N LEU A 125 -31.71 87.68 56.70
CA LEU A 125 -30.45 87.44 55.98
C LEU A 125 -29.98 85.99 56.17
N SER A 126 -30.00 85.46 57.40
CA SER A 126 -29.60 84.07 57.66
C SER A 126 -30.50 83.07 56.95
N ALA A 127 -31.82 83.32 56.87
CA ALA A 127 -32.75 82.47 56.14
C ALA A 127 -32.47 82.48 54.62
N ARG A 128 -32.14 83.65 54.05
CA ARG A 128 -31.73 83.76 52.64
C ARG A 128 -30.42 83.03 52.37
N GLN A 129 -29.44 83.16 53.26
CA GLN A 129 -28.16 82.45 53.16
C GLN A 129 -28.34 80.94 53.25
N GLU A 130 -29.17 80.45 54.17
CA GLU A 130 -29.47 79.02 54.29
C GLU A 130 -30.16 78.48 53.03
N LEU A 131 -31.12 79.23 52.47
CA LEU A 131 -31.79 78.83 51.23
C LEU A 131 -30.81 78.81 50.05
N GLN A 132 -29.90 79.79 49.94
CA GLN A 132 -28.88 79.81 48.90
C GLN A 132 -27.87 78.66 49.07
N ALA A 133 -27.43 78.39 50.31
CA ALA A 133 -26.53 77.28 50.61
C ALA A 133 -27.16 75.93 50.21
N ARG A 134 -28.43 75.71 50.56
CA ARG A 134 -29.17 74.51 50.14
C ARG A 134 -29.27 74.40 48.62
N LEU A 135 -29.56 75.49 47.91
CA LEU A 135 -29.64 75.46 46.45
C LEU A 135 -28.28 75.11 45.82
N VAL A 136 -27.19 75.73 46.28
CA VAL A 136 -25.83 75.44 45.81
C VAL A 136 -25.45 73.99 46.10
N GLU A 137 -25.78 73.48 47.29
CA GLU A 137 -25.53 72.07 47.65
C GLU A 137 -26.29 71.13 46.72
N THR A 138 -27.56 71.39 46.42
CA THR A 138 -28.34 70.55 45.49
C THR A 138 -27.74 70.56 44.08
N VAL A 139 -27.35 71.73 43.57
CA VAL A 139 -26.73 71.86 42.24
C VAL A 139 -25.37 71.14 42.22
N ALA A 140 -24.52 71.37 43.21
CA ALA A 140 -23.22 70.71 43.31
C ALA A 140 -23.35 69.18 43.41
N SER A 141 -24.33 68.69 44.18
CA SER A 141 -24.60 67.26 44.28
C SER A 141 -25.02 66.66 42.94
N LEU A 142 -25.93 67.33 42.21
CA LEU A 142 -26.39 66.90 40.89
C LEU A 142 -25.25 66.90 39.87
N GLU A 143 -24.46 67.97 39.82
CA GLU A 143 -23.31 68.07 38.91
C GLU A 143 -22.25 67.00 39.20
N SER A 144 -21.96 66.74 40.48
CA SER A 144 -21.04 65.68 40.88
C SER A 144 -21.54 64.29 40.48
N GLU A 145 -22.84 64.05 40.55
CA GLU A 145 -23.45 62.79 40.12
C GLU A 145 -23.38 62.62 38.60
N GLN A 146 -23.64 63.69 37.84
CA GLN A 146 -23.51 63.67 36.37
C GLN A 146 -22.07 63.37 35.94
N LEU A 147 -21.08 63.96 36.62
CA LEU A 147 -19.68 63.68 36.35
C LEU A 147 -19.32 62.21 36.63
N LYS A 148 -19.74 61.68 37.78
CA LYS A 148 -19.52 60.25 38.12
C LYS A 148 -20.13 59.31 37.08
N ARG A 149 -21.37 59.56 36.66
CA ARG A 149 -22.04 58.76 35.61
C ARG A 149 -21.29 58.82 34.28
N PHE A 150 -20.74 59.98 33.94
CA PHE A 150 -19.92 60.13 32.74
C PHE A 150 -18.60 59.36 32.84
N GLU A 151 -17.91 59.44 33.99
CA GLU A 151 -16.69 58.67 34.27
C GLU A 151 -16.95 57.15 34.18
N GLU A 152 -18.01 56.66 34.83
CA GLU A 152 -18.43 55.25 34.77
C GLU A 152 -18.71 54.80 33.34
N LEU A 153 -19.40 55.62 32.54
CA LEU A 153 -19.68 55.33 31.13
C LEU A 153 -18.38 55.21 30.32
N MET A 154 -17.43 56.11 30.55
CA MET A 154 -16.14 56.09 29.87
C MET A 154 -15.31 54.87 30.26
N GLU A 155 -15.29 54.49 31.54
CA GLU A 155 -14.61 53.28 31.98
C GLU A 155 -15.25 52.00 31.42
N LEU A 156 -16.59 51.92 31.38
CA LEU A 156 -17.29 50.78 30.80
C LEU A 156 -16.99 50.64 29.31
N LYS A 157 -16.99 51.74 28.56
CA LYS A 157 -16.61 51.75 27.15
C LYS A 157 -15.16 51.27 26.97
N GLN A 158 -14.24 51.74 27.80
CA GLN A 158 -12.84 51.33 27.74
C GLN A 158 -12.69 49.82 28.02
N ARG A 159 -13.36 49.30 29.06
CA ARG A 159 -13.36 47.86 29.37
C ARG A 159 -13.95 47.03 28.23
N GLN A 160 -15.02 47.51 27.59
CA GLN A 160 -15.61 46.85 26.43
C GLN A 160 -14.64 46.81 25.25
N GLU A 161 -13.95 47.91 24.94
CA GLU A 161 -12.94 47.97 23.87
C GLU A 161 -11.78 47.02 24.16
N TYR A 162 -11.26 47.00 25.40
CA TYR A 162 -10.21 46.05 25.80
C TYR A 162 -10.66 44.60 25.68
N GLN A 163 -11.88 44.29 26.09
CA GLN A 163 -12.41 42.95 25.96
C GLN A 163 -12.57 42.56 24.49
N SER A 164 -13.14 43.45 23.67
CA SER A 164 -13.28 43.24 22.24
C SER A 164 -11.94 43.01 21.54
N MET A 165 -10.89 43.75 21.92
CA MET A 165 -9.55 43.55 21.36
C MET A 165 -8.94 42.22 21.77
N ARG A 166 -9.09 41.80 23.03
CA ARG A 166 -8.64 40.48 23.49
C ARG A 166 -9.37 39.36 22.75
N ASP A 167 -10.69 39.43 22.64
CA ASP A 167 -11.50 38.42 21.96
C ASP A 167 -11.12 38.30 20.47
N MET A 168 -10.83 39.42 19.80
CA MET A 168 -10.33 39.38 18.42
C MET A 168 -8.95 38.74 18.30
N MET A 169 -8.02 39.07 19.20
CA MET A 169 -6.67 38.48 19.21
C MET A 169 -6.71 36.97 19.48
N ASP A 170 -7.53 36.54 20.44
CA ASP A 170 -7.70 35.12 20.77
C ASP A 170 -8.32 34.37 19.60
N LYS A 171 -9.32 34.96 18.94
CA LYS A 171 -9.93 34.39 17.73
C LYS A 171 -8.93 34.27 16.58
N GLU A 172 -8.16 35.32 16.28
CA GLU A 172 -7.13 35.29 15.22
C GLU A 172 -6.05 34.25 15.53
N THR A 173 -5.64 34.16 16.79
CA THR A 173 -4.66 33.16 17.26
C THR A 173 -5.21 31.75 17.07
N GLN A 174 -6.45 31.49 17.49
CA GLN A 174 -7.09 30.18 17.32
C GLN A 174 -7.29 29.82 15.85
N GLU A 175 -7.70 30.77 15.01
CA GLU A 175 -7.83 30.55 13.57
C GLU A 175 -6.48 30.26 12.90
N SER A 176 -5.42 31.00 13.25
CA SER A 176 -4.08 30.77 12.72
C SER A 176 -3.51 29.41 13.15
N LEU A 177 -3.72 29.02 14.40
CA LEU A 177 -3.36 27.70 14.91
C LEU A 177 -4.12 26.61 14.16
N GLY A 178 -5.44 26.75 13.98
CA GLY A 178 -6.25 25.80 13.22
C GLY A 178 -5.82 25.68 11.75
N ARG A 179 -5.45 26.78 11.09
CA ARG A 179 -4.88 26.76 9.73
C ARG A 179 -3.53 26.02 9.70
N GLN A 180 -2.66 26.25 10.70
CA GLN A 180 -1.38 25.57 10.80
C GLN A 180 -1.56 24.05 11.04
N GLU A 181 -2.47 23.66 11.91
CA GLU A 181 -2.79 22.26 12.19
C GLU A 181 -3.32 21.55 10.95
N LYS A 182 -4.22 22.20 10.21
CA LYS A 182 -4.74 21.67 8.93
C LYS A 182 -3.60 21.42 7.94
N LEU A 183 -2.66 22.34 7.80
CA LEU A 183 -1.49 22.15 6.92
C LEU A 183 -0.60 21.00 7.38
N LYS A 184 -0.34 20.89 8.69
CA LYS A 184 0.43 19.77 9.27
C LYS A 184 -0.25 18.42 8.99
N GLU A 185 -1.57 18.35 9.12
CA GLU A 185 -2.33 17.12 8.87
C GLU A 185 -2.36 16.77 7.36
N GLU A 186 -2.51 17.76 6.48
CA GLU A 186 -2.38 17.55 5.03
C GLU A 186 -0.99 17.00 4.66
N HIS A 187 0.08 17.53 5.24
CA HIS A 187 1.43 17.01 5.02
C HIS A 187 1.59 15.57 5.52
N ARG A 188 1.06 15.24 6.71
CA ARG A 188 1.05 13.86 7.23
C ARG A 188 0.27 12.93 6.31
N HIS A 189 -0.88 13.35 5.82
CA HIS A 189 -1.70 12.58 4.90
C HIS A 189 -0.99 12.31 3.57
N ARG A 190 -0.38 13.35 2.97
CA ARG A 190 0.44 13.21 1.74
C ARG A 190 1.61 12.26 1.96
N MET A 191 2.29 12.37 3.09
CA MET A 191 3.39 11.47 3.46
C MET A 191 2.91 10.03 3.62
N LYS A 192 1.73 9.80 4.21
CA LYS A 192 1.13 8.47 4.33
C LYS A 192 0.83 7.87 2.95
N ILE A 193 0.25 8.64 2.04
CA ILE A 193 -0.01 8.20 0.66
C ILE A 193 1.29 7.84 -0.06
N LEU A 194 2.31 8.69 0.01
CA LEU A 194 3.58 8.44 -0.65
C LEU A 194 4.25 7.16 -0.13
N ASN A 195 4.24 6.96 1.19
CA ASN A 195 4.76 5.76 1.83
C ASN A 195 3.99 4.49 1.47
N LEU A 196 2.68 4.57 1.22
CA LEU A 196 1.89 3.44 0.74
C LEU A 196 2.26 3.11 -0.71
N ARG A 197 2.30 4.11 -1.60
CA ARG A 197 2.70 3.92 -3.00
C ARG A 197 4.11 3.35 -3.14
N LEU A 198 5.05 3.81 -2.31
CA LEU A 198 6.41 3.28 -2.31
C LEU A 198 6.44 1.79 -1.96
N ARG A 199 5.69 1.38 -0.93
CA ARG A 199 5.57 -0.03 -0.53
C ARG A 199 4.89 -0.88 -1.61
N GLU A 200 3.84 -0.37 -2.23
CA GLU A 200 3.15 -1.04 -3.34
C GLU A 200 4.07 -1.24 -4.54
N ALA A 201 4.83 -0.22 -4.93
CA ALA A 201 5.81 -0.29 -6.01
C ALA A 201 6.94 -1.28 -5.69
N GLU A 202 7.42 -1.32 -4.45
CA GLU A 202 8.41 -2.30 -4.02
C GLU A 202 7.86 -3.73 -4.06
N GLN A 203 6.62 -3.94 -3.62
CA GLN A 203 5.96 -5.25 -3.71
C GLN A 203 5.75 -5.67 -5.18
N GLN A 204 5.38 -4.76 -6.07
CA GLN A 204 5.26 -5.04 -7.50
C GLN A 204 6.61 -5.45 -8.09
N ARG A 205 7.68 -4.69 -7.81
CA ARG A 205 9.04 -5.02 -8.25
C ARG A 205 9.46 -6.41 -7.76
N LEU A 206 9.15 -6.77 -6.51
CA LEU A 206 9.46 -8.10 -5.97
C LEU A 206 8.68 -9.21 -6.69
N ARG A 207 7.38 -9.02 -6.96
CA ARG A 207 6.58 -9.99 -7.72
C ARG A 207 7.10 -10.16 -9.14
N GLU A 208 7.44 -9.06 -9.82
CA GLU A 208 8.03 -9.10 -11.16
C GLU A 208 9.39 -9.80 -11.17
N ALA A 209 10.26 -9.50 -10.19
CA ALA A 209 11.55 -10.16 -10.04
C ALA A 209 11.39 -11.67 -9.75
N GLU A 210 10.38 -12.06 -8.98
CA GLU A 210 10.08 -13.47 -8.71
C GLU A 210 9.55 -14.19 -9.95
N LEU A 211 8.65 -13.58 -10.71
CA LEU A 211 8.16 -14.10 -11.99
C LEU A 211 9.30 -14.22 -13.02
N GLU A 212 10.19 -13.22 -13.10
CA GLU A 212 11.39 -13.27 -13.93
C GLU A 212 12.30 -14.41 -13.50
N ARG A 213 12.52 -14.58 -12.19
CA ARG A 213 13.31 -15.71 -11.65
C ARG A 213 12.68 -17.04 -12.03
N GLN A 214 11.36 -17.17 -11.92
CA GLN A 214 10.62 -18.38 -12.34
C GLN A 214 10.80 -18.63 -13.83
N ARG A 215 10.59 -17.62 -14.69
CA ARG A 215 10.82 -17.76 -16.15
C ARG A 215 12.24 -18.20 -16.48
N GLN A 216 13.25 -17.70 -15.77
CA GLN A 216 14.64 -18.12 -15.95
C GLN A 216 14.88 -19.55 -15.49
N VAL A 217 14.30 -19.97 -14.36
CA VAL A 217 14.42 -21.36 -13.87
C VAL A 217 13.73 -22.32 -14.83
N GLU A 218 12.50 -22.04 -15.26
CA GLU A 218 11.77 -22.82 -16.26
C GLU A 218 12.52 -22.87 -17.58
N GLY A 219 13.08 -21.75 -18.03
CA GLY A 219 13.91 -21.71 -19.22
C GLY A 219 15.15 -22.62 -19.12
N ARG A 220 15.84 -22.59 -17.98
CA ARG A 220 16.99 -23.49 -17.71
C ARG A 220 16.56 -24.95 -17.61
N GLU A 221 15.37 -25.24 -17.09
CA GLU A 221 14.79 -26.58 -17.05
C GLU A 221 14.46 -27.10 -18.43
N ARG A 222 13.81 -26.28 -19.28
CA ARG A 222 13.55 -26.60 -20.69
C ARG A 222 14.85 -26.89 -21.43
N LEU A 223 15.89 -26.08 -21.23
CA LEU A 223 17.20 -26.32 -21.84
C LEU A 223 17.83 -27.66 -21.41
N ARG A 224 17.77 -27.99 -20.10
CA ARG A 224 18.24 -29.29 -19.61
C ARG A 224 17.46 -30.45 -20.22
N ALA A 225 16.13 -30.31 -20.34
CA ALA A 225 15.29 -31.32 -20.98
C ALA A 225 15.60 -31.47 -22.47
N LEU A 226 15.82 -30.37 -23.20
CA LEU A 226 16.20 -30.39 -24.60
C LEU A 226 17.53 -31.13 -24.82
N ASN A 227 18.53 -30.86 -23.98
CA ASN A 227 19.81 -31.58 -24.05
C ASN A 227 19.62 -33.09 -23.79
N ALA A 228 18.78 -33.47 -22.82
CA ALA A 228 18.45 -34.88 -22.57
C ALA A 228 17.73 -35.53 -23.78
N ILE A 229 16.84 -34.80 -24.45
CA ILE A 229 16.19 -35.25 -25.69
C ILE A 229 17.23 -35.44 -26.80
N GLN A 230 18.14 -34.48 -26.99
CA GLN A 230 19.21 -34.57 -27.98
C GLN A 230 20.08 -35.81 -27.74
N GLU A 231 20.50 -36.04 -26.49
CA GLU A 231 21.27 -37.22 -26.11
C GLU A 231 20.50 -38.52 -26.40
N GLU A 232 19.21 -38.59 -26.05
CA GLU A 232 18.40 -39.78 -26.28
C GLU A 232 18.18 -40.04 -27.78
N VAL A 233 17.87 -39.01 -28.58
CA VAL A 233 17.70 -39.16 -30.03
C VAL A 233 18.99 -39.65 -30.68
N LEU A 234 20.16 -39.15 -30.27
CA LEU A 234 21.45 -39.63 -30.76
C LEU A 234 21.72 -41.09 -30.35
N GLN A 235 21.43 -41.48 -29.11
CA GLN A 235 21.55 -42.88 -28.67
C GLN A 235 20.62 -43.82 -29.43
N LEU A 236 19.40 -43.37 -29.72
CA LEU A 236 18.42 -44.10 -30.52
C LEU A 236 18.90 -44.22 -31.97
N TYR A 237 19.40 -43.15 -32.56
CA TYR A 237 20.00 -43.17 -33.90
C TYR A 237 21.18 -44.14 -33.98
N GLN A 238 22.05 -44.18 -32.98
CA GLN A 238 23.15 -45.16 -32.93
C GLN A 238 22.65 -46.62 -32.87
N LYS A 239 21.56 -46.89 -32.14
CA LYS A 239 20.92 -48.23 -32.16
C LYS A 239 20.36 -48.55 -33.55
N LEU A 240 19.82 -47.55 -34.24
CA LEU A 240 19.35 -47.70 -35.61
C LEU A 240 20.52 -48.12 -36.52
N GLU A 241 21.67 -47.42 -36.46
CA GLU A 241 22.86 -47.73 -37.26
C GLU A 241 23.52 -49.07 -36.92
N ILE A 242 23.63 -49.45 -35.64
CA ILE A 242 24.23 -50.74 -35.23
C ILE A 242 23.34 -51.93 -35.65
N SER A 243 22.04 -51.72 -35.82
CA SER A 243 21.12 -52.76 -36.31
C SER A 243 21.33 -53.08 -37.80
N VAL A 244 22.06 -52.22 -38.53
CA VAL A 244 22.22 -52.28 -39.99
C VAL A 244 23.19 -53.36 -40.50
N PRO A 245 24.36 -53.63 -39.88
CA PRO A 245 25.36 -54.50 -40.50
C PRO A 245 25.14 -56.00 -40.22
N SER A 246 24.33 -56.36 -39.22
CA SER A 246 24.36 -57.72 -38.66
C SER A 246 23.37 -58.72 -39.27
N GLN A 247 22.40 -58.30 -40.09
CA GLN A 247 21.45 -59.24 -40.71
C GLN A 247 21.41 -59.05 -42.21
N ALA A 248 22.05 -60.00 -42.90
CA ALA A 248 22.08 -60.13 -44.35
C ALA A 248 20.69 -60.50 -44.91
N THR A 249 19.69 -59.62 -44.77
CA THR A 249 18.35 -59.70 -45.39
C THR A 249 18.21 -58.60 -46.45
N PRO A 250 18.32 -58.93 -47.74
CA PRO A 250 18.29 -57.95 -48.84
C PRO A 250 16.88 -57.37 -49.15
N THR A 251 15.87 -57.65 -48.31
CA THR A 251 14.47 -57.23 -48.49
C THR A 251 14.04 -56.09 -47.57
N LEU A 252 14.87 -55.65 -46.62
CA LEU A 252 14.54 -54.53 -45.73
C LEU A 252 14.94 -53.20 -46.39
N ASP A 253 14.00 -52.26 -46.53
CA ASP A 253 14.29 -50.86 -46.89
C ASP A 253 14.91 -50.10 -45.72
N LEU A 254 16.09 -50.57 -45.33
CA LEU A 254 16.86 -50.10 -44.19
C LEU A 254 17.39 -48.67 -44.40
N VAL A 255 17.54 -48.27 -45.66
CA VAL A 255 17.92 -46.92 -46.07
C VAL A 255 16.84 -45.91 -45.68
N SER A 256 15.55 -46.23 -45.91
CA SER A 256 14.44 -45.34 -45.52
C SER A 256 14.40 -45.04 -44.02
N TYR A 257 14.64 -46.05 -43.17
CA TYR A 257 14.70 -45.90 -41.72
C TYR A 257 15.86 -44.97 -41.31
N THR A 258 17.06 -45.17 -41.87
CA THR A 258 18.22 -44.33 -41.58
C THR A 258 18.02 -42.88 -42.07
N THR A 259 17.45 -42.67 -43.25
CA THR A 259 17.15 -41.31 -43.76
C THR A 259 16.12 -40.61 -42.89
N ARG A 260 15.06 -41.30 -42.46
CA ARG A 260 14.07 -40.73 -41.54
C ARG A 260 14.67 -40.41 -40.17
N GLY A 261 15.51 -41.31 -39.62
CA GLY A 261 16.22 -41.08 -38.37
C GLY A 261 17.11 -39.83 -38.43
N ASN A 262 17.82 -39.62 -39.54
CA ASN A 262 18.63 -38.42 -39.76
C ASN A 262 17.79 -37.15 -39.81
N GLN A 263 16.62 -37.16 -40.47
CA GLN A 263 15.71 -36.00 -40.46
C GLN A 263 15.28 -35.62 -39.05
N LEU A 264 14.97 -36.61 -38.20
CA LEU A 264 14.59 -36.38 -36.80
C LEU A 264 15.77 -35.82 -35.98
N CYS A 265 16.99 -36.32 -36.20
CA CYS A 265 18.20 -35.75 -35.60
C CYS A 265 18.43 -34.29 -36.03
N SER A 266 18.20 -33.96 -37.31
CA SER A 266 18.30 -32.60 -37.82
C SER A 266 17.26 -31.66 -37.20
N GLN A 267 16.01 -32.12 -37.01
CA GLN A 267 14.96 -31.35 -36.34
C GLN A 267 15.35 -30.98 -34.91
N VAL A 268 15.86 -31.94 -34.12
CA VAL A 268 16.32 -31.65 -32.75
C VAL A 268 17.55 -30.75 -32.75
N SER A 269 18.48 -30.95 -33.68
CA SER A 269 19.68 -30.11 -33.80
C SER A 269 19.36 -28.67 -34.20
N GLU A 270 18.32 -28.46 -35.02
CA GLU A 270 17.82 -27.14 -35.37
C GLU A 270 17.22 -26.41 -34.15
N VAL A 271 16.42 -27.12 -33.36
CA VAL A 271 15.90 -26.59 -32.09
C VAL A 271 17.03 -26.26 -31.12
N VAL A 272 18.03 -27.11 -30.98
CA VAL A 272 19.20 -26.83 -30.12
C VAL A 272 19.97 -25.60 -30.61
N ARG A 273 20.22 -25.50 -31.91
CA ARG A 273 20.93 -24.35 -32.51
C ARG A 273 20.21 -23.03 -32.27
N THR A 274 18.89 -22.98 -32.48
CA THR A 274 18.08 -21.77 -32.25
C THR A 274 18.10 -21.32 -30.79
N THR A 275 18.22 -22.25 -29.84
CA THR A 275 18.34 -21.94 -28.40
C THR A 275 19.76 -21.54 -27.96
N ALA A 276 20.78 -21.95 -28.71
CA ALA A 276 22.17 -21.57 -28.45
C ALA A 276 22.45 -20.08 -28.76
N GLU A 277 21.56 -19.40 -29.49
CA GLU A 277 21.64 -17.97 -29.82
C GLU A 277 21.27 -17.04 -28.64
N GLY A 278 21.07 -17.60 -27.45
CA GLY A 278 20.98 -16.84 -26.18
C GLY A 278 19.58 -16.74 -25.58
N GLN A 279 18.56 -17.36 -26.20
CA GLN A 279 17.20 -17.44 -25.68
C GLN A 279 16.89 -18.85 -25.16
N PHE A 280 16.12 -18.94 -24.06
CA PHE A 280 15.65 -20.23 -23.58
C PHE A 280 14.70 -20.88 -24.60
N PRO A 281 14.68 -22.22 -24.72
CA PRO A 281 13.74 -22.92 -25.59
C PRO A 281 12.29 -22.49 -25.28
N SER A 282 11.52 -22.18 -26.32
CA SER A 282 10.09 -21.91 -26.19
C SER A 282 9.31 -23.19 -25.89
N VAL A 283 8.02 -23.06 -25.58
CA VAL A 283 7.16 -24.23 -25.35
C VAL A 283 6.95 -24.99 -26.66
N GLU A 284 6.86 -24.27 -27.77
CA GLU A 284 6.75 -24.81 -29.13
C GLU A 284 8.00 -25.59 -29.51
N ASP A 285 9.20 -25.05 -29.23
CA ASP A 285 10.49 -25.71 -29.46
C ASP A 285 10.58 -27.04 -28.72
N MET A 286 10.19 -27.05 -27.44
CA MET A 286 10.15 -28.27 -26.64
C MET A 286 9.17 -29.29 -27.22
N ALA A 287 8.00 -28.85 -27.67
CA ALA A 287 7.01 -29.74 -28.28
C ALA A 287 7.50 -30.37 -29.60
N VAL A 288 8.26 -29.63 -30.40
CA VAL A 288 8.91 -30.15 -31.62
C VAL A 288 9.96 -31.20 -31.26
N ALA A 289 10.83 -30.90 -30.28
CA ALA A 289 11.86 -31.84 -29.83
C ALA A 289 11.26 -33.13 -29.24
N ASP A 290 10.23 -33.01 -28.40
CA ASP A 290 9.52 -34.15 -27.82
C ASP A 290 8.84 -34.99 -28.90
N ARG A 291 8.22 -34.35 -29.90
CA ARG A 291 7.61 -35.06 -31.04
C ARG A 291 8.66 -35.83 -31.84
N ALA A 292 9.80 -35.20 -32.13
CA ALA A 292 10.89 -35.85 -32.85
C ALA A 292 11.44 -37.07 -32.07
N LEU A 293 11.54 -36.98 -30.74
CA LEU A 293 11.94 -38.10 -29.88
C LEU A 293 10.90 -39.23 -29.89
N HIS A 294 9.61 -38.91 -29.80
CA HIS A 294 8.54 -39.91 -29.89
C HIS A 294 8.55 -40.63 -31.24
N ASP A 295 8.71 -39.87 -32.33
CA ASP A 295 8.83 -40.41 -33.68
C ASP A 295 10.06 -41.29 -33.83
N MET A 296 11.21 -40.91 -33.26
CA MET A 296 12.45 -41.72 -33.30
C MET A 296 12.26 -43.04 -32.54
N ARG A 297 11.63 -43.00 -31.35
CA ARG A 297 11.27 -44.21 -30.60
C ARG A 297 10.29 -45.10 -31.37
N ALA A 298 9.34 -44.52 -32.10
CA ALA A 298 8.39 -45.26 -32.93
C ALA A 298 9.08 -45.90 -34.15
N LEU A 299 9.99 -45.18 -34.79
CA LEU A 299 10.78 -45.63 -35.93
C LEU A 299 11.61 -46.88 -35.58
N ILE A 300 12.28 -46.86 -34.42
CA ILE A 300 13.07 -48.02 -33.95
C ILE A 300 12.17 -49.23 -33.66
N ARG A 301 11.00 -49.03 -33.05
CA ARG A 301 10.05 -50.13 -32.83
C ARG A 301 9.55 -50.74 -34.15
N ALA A 302 9.23 -49.89 -35.13
CA ALA A 302 8.81 -50.34 -36.46
C ALA A 302 9.92 -51.13 -37.15
N MET A 303 11.15 -50.61 -37.15
CA MET A 303 12.31 -51.31 -37.70
C MET A 303 12.53 -52.67 -37.02
N GLN A 304 12.51 -52.73 -35.68
CA GLN A 304 12.68 -53.99 -34.94
C GLN A 304 11.58 -55.01 -35.25
N LEU A 305 10.34 -54.55 -35.44
CA LEU A 305 9.23 -55.41 -35.84
C LEU A 305 9.43 -55.95 -37.26
N GLU A 306 9.84 -55.12 -38.22
CA GLU A 306 10.15 -55.56 -39.58
C GLU A 306 11.31 -56.56 -39.62
N VAL A 307 12.36 -56.34 -38.82
CA VAL A 307 13.46 -57.31 -38.67
C VAL A 307 12.94 -58.64 -38.12
N ALA A 308 12.11 -58.63 -37.08
CA ALA A 308 11.53 -59.85 -36.51
C ALA A 308 10.62 -60.58 -37.52
N GLN A 309 9.81 -59.85 -38.28
CA GLN A 309 8.97 -60.43 -39.33
C GLN A 309 9.81 -61.01 -40.48
N ALA A 310 10.86 -60.32 -40.92
CA ALA A 310 11.76 -60.81 -41.95
C ALA A 310 12.49 -62.10 -41.51
N GLN A 311 12.91 -62.18 -40.24
CA GLN A 311 13.46 -63.41 -39.66
C GLN A 311 12.44 -64.55 -39.62
N GLU A 312 11.19 -64.27 -39.27
CA GLU A 312 10.13 -65.28 -39.27
C GLU A 312 9.82 -65.78 -40.69
N ARG A 313 9.72 -64.86 -41.67
CA ARG A 313 9.55 -65.22 -43.09
C ARG A 313 10.69 -66.10 -43.58
N ARG A 314 11.95 -65.77 -43.22
CA ARG A 314 13.09 -66.64 -43.51
C ARG A 314 12.99 -68.02 -42.89
N ARG A 315 12.57 -68.12 -41.62
CA ARG A 315 12.37 -69.44 -40.98
C ARG A 315 11.32 -70.27 -41.71
N LYS A 316 10.22 -69.65 -42.13
CA LYS A 316 9.16 -70.29 -42.93
C LYS A 316 9.67 -70.72 -44.30
N GLU A 317 10.39 -69.84 -45.01
CA GLU A 317 11.01 -70.15 -46.31
C GLU A 317 12.03 -71.30 -46.20
N GLU A 318 12.85 -71.33 -45.15
CA GLU A 318 13.79 -72.42 -44.87
C GLU A 318 13.08 -73.74 -44.52
N GLU A 319 11.95 -73.70 -43.80
CA GLU A 319 11.11 -74.86 -43.52
C GLU A 319 10.43 -75.38 -44.80
N GLU A 320 9.86 -74.50 -45.63
CA GLU A 320 9.27 -74.85 -46.92
C GLU A 320 10.31 -75.40 -47.91
N GLU A 321 11.53 -74.84 -47.94
CA GLU A 321 12.62 -75.36 -48.77
C GLU A 321 13.06 -76.75 -48.27
N LYS A 322 13.13 -76.97 -46.95
CA LYS A 322 13.39 -78.30 -46.38
C LYS A 322 12.28 -79.29 -46.71
N GLU A 323 11.02 -78.86 -46.71
CA GLU A 323 9.90 -79.70 -47.13
C GLU A 323 9.94 -80.01 -48.64
N ARG A 324 10.25 -79.04 -49.49
CA ARG A 324 10.46 -79.26 -50.94
C ARG A 324 11.65 -80.18 -51.22
N ARG A 325 12.75 -80.04 -50.49
CA ARG A 325 13.90 -80.96 -50.56
C ARG A 325 13.53 -82.36 -50.11
N LYS A 326 12.79 -82.52 -49.00
CA LYS A 326 12.26 -83.83 -48.56
C LYS A 326 11.30 -84.44 -49.58
N GLN A 327 10.43 -83.66 -50.21
CA GLN A 327 9.54 -84.13 -51.26
C GLN A 327 10.30 -84.52 -52.54
N ALA A 328 11.33 -83.76 -52.92
CA ALA A 328 12.22 -84.09 -54.03
C ALA A 328 13.07 -85.34 -53.75
N GLU A 329 13.55 -85.51 -52.51
CA GLU A 329 14.24 -86.72 -52.06
C GLU A 329 13.30 -87.94 -52.05
N LEU A 330 12.04 -87.80 -51.63
CA LEU A 330 11.04 -88.86 -51.70
C LEU A 330 10.67 -89.22 -53.15
N GLN A 331 10.58 -88.24 -54.05
CA GLN A 331 10.37 -88.50 -55.50
C GLN A 331 11.60 -89.15 -56.14
N ALA A 332 12.81 -88.73 -55.79
CA ALA A 332 14.05 -89.39 -56.23
C ALA A 332 14.16 -90.83 -55.69
N GLN A 333 13.75 -91.08 -54.44
CA GLN A 333 13.64 -92.43 -53.87
C GLN A 333 12.58 -93.27 -54.59
N LEU A 334 11.45 -92.69 -55.02
CA LEU A 334 10.43 -93.37 -55.84
C LEU A 334 10.93 -93.68 -57.26
N GLU A 335 11.72 -92.81 -57.90
CA GLU A 335 12.37 -93.09 -59.19
C GLU A 335 13.47 -94.14 -59.07
N GLN A 336 14.20 -94.17 -57.94
CA GLN A 336 15.19 -95.19 -57.64
C GLN A 336 14.54 -96.54 -57.27
N GLN A 337 13.33 -96.53 -56.70
CA GLN A 337 12.46 -97.72 -56.55
C GLN A 337 11.84 -98.19 -57.87
N LYS A 338 11.60 -97.32 -58.87
CA LYS A 338 11.21 -97.73 -60.23
C LYS A 338 12.32 -98.48 -60.99
N LYS A 339 13.59 -98.35 -60.58
CA LYS A 339 14.73 -99.16 -61.07
C LYS A 339 15.04 -100.39 -60.20
N SER A 340 14.28 -100.61 -59.13
CA SER A 340 14.44 -101.76 -58.23
C SER A 340 13.08 -102.33 -57.81
N ALA A 341 12.23 -102.61 -58.80
CA ALA A 341 11.05 -103.45 -58.64
C ALA A 341 11.37 -104.90 -59.00
N ALA A 342 12.26 -105.51 -58.21
CA ALA A 342 12.23 -106.93 -57.95
C ALA A 342 12.79 -107.15 -56.54
N VAL A 343 11.96 -107.80 -55.71
CA VAL A 343 12.28 -108.40 -54.42
C VAL A 343 11.88 -107.61 -53.15
N SER A 344 10.87 -108.21 -52.52
CA SER A 344 10.55 -108.38 -51.10
C SER A 344 9.91 -107.27 -50.27
N ALA A 345 8.71 -107.66 -49.83
CA ALA A 345 7.89 -107.18 -48.73
C ALA A 345 8.55 -107.19 -47.33
N LYS A 346 7.88 -106.45 -46.43
CA LYS A 346 7.95 -106.42 -44.94
C LYS A 346 9.20 -105.69 -44.38
N GLU A 347 9.13 -104.81 -43.39
CA GLU A 347 8.17 -104.62 -42.31
C GLU A 347 8.32 -103.23 -41.63
N LYS A 348 7.17 -102.60 -41.39
CA LYS A 348 6.74 -101.70 -40.29
C LYS A 348 7.53 -100.44 -39.90
N ALA A 349 6.83 -99.34 -40.16
CA ALA A 349 6.92 -98.05 -39.49
C ALA A 349 6.46 -98.09 -38.02
N LYS A 350 7.09 -97.20 -37.26
CA LYS A 350 6.96 -96.92 -35.84
C LYS A 350 5.87 -95.86 -35.60
N LYS A 351 5.20 -96.00 -34.46
CA LYS A 351 4.65 -94.97 -33.55
C LYS A 351 3.30 -94.30 -33.83
N GLN A 352 2.63 -94.13 -32.68
CA GLN A 352 1.63 -93.14 -32.28
C GLN A 352 0.17 -93.50 -32.52
N GLY A 353 -0.40 -94.16 -31.51
CA GLY A 353 -1.82 -94.11 -31.18
C GLY A 353 -2.02 -93.26 -29.92
N LEU A 354 -2.91 -92.28 -30.04
CA LEU A 354 -3.48 -91.43 -29.00
C LEU A 354 -3.76 -92.20 -27.68
N GLN A 355 -3.11 -91.82 -26.59
CA GLN A 355 -3.57 -92.16 -25.24
C GLN A 355 -4.65 -91.15 -24.82
N THR A 356 -5.87 -91.64 -24.65
CA THR A 356 -7.02 -90.91 -24.11
C THR A 356 -7.15 -91.03 -22.58
N LYS A 357 -6.02 -91.22 -21.88
CA LYS A 357 -5.91 -91.15 -20.41
C LYS A 357 -4.53 -90.59 -20.07
N ALA A 358 -4.49 -89.59 -19.19
CA ALA A 358 -3.25 -88.99 -18.70
C ALA A 358 -2.32 -90.10 -18.16
N GLU A 359 -1.04 -90.05 -18.54
CA GLU A 359 -0.04 -91.01 -18.07
C GLU A 359 -0.04 -91.06 -16.54
N GLU A 360 0.05 -92.26 -15.96
CA GLU A 360 -0.02 -92.45 -14.50
C GLU A 360 1.07 -91.65 -13.76
N CYS A 361 2.22 -91.43 -14.41
CA CYS A 361 3.29 -90.56 -13.94
C CYS A 361 2.84 -89.09 -13.83
N THR A 362 2.09 -88.59 -14.81
CA THR A 362 1.53 -87.22 -14.80
C THR A 362 0.45 -87.07 -13.72
N LEU A 363 -0.36 -88.10 -13.49
CA LEU A 363 -1.37 -88.09 -12.43
C LEU A 363 -0.75 -88.10 -11.02
N LYS A 364 0.31 -88.90 -10.81
CA LYS A 364 1.07 -88.90 -9.55
C LYS A 364 1.74 -87.55 -9.31
N TRP A 365 2.39 -86.98 -10.33
CA TRP A 365 2.98 -85.63 -10.22
C TRP A 365 1.94 -84.56 -9.90
N TYR A 366 0.74 -84.64 -10.50
CA TYR A 366 -0.36 -83.73 -10.17
C TYR A 366 -0.84 -83.89 -8.72
N GLN A 367 -0.97 -85.13 -8.22
CA GLN A 367 -1.32 -85.39 -6.82
C GLN A 367 -0.26 -84.87 -5.86
N GLU A 368 1.02 -85.12 -6.13
CA GLU A 368 2.14 -84.59 -5.33
C GLU A 368 2.15 -83.05 -5.33
N LEU A 369 1.88 -82.41 -6.47
CA LEU A 369 1.78 -80.95 -6.55
C LEU A 369 0.59 -80.42 -5.75
N GLN A 370 -0.55 -81.10 -5.78
CA GLN A 370 -1.74 -80.74 -5.02
C GLN A 370 -1.51 -80.90 -3.51
N GLU A 371 -0.86 -81.99 -3.09
CA GLU A 371 -0.48 -82.23 -1.70
C GLU A 371 0.53 -81.18 -1.20
N SER A 372 1.54 -80.84 -2.01
CA SER A 372 2.50 -79.78 -1.71
C SER A 372 1.84 -78.40 -1.59
N ALA A 373 0.90 -78.07 -2.48
CA ALA A 373 0.12 -76.84 -2.39
C ALA A 373 -0.76 -76.78 -1.13
N ASN A 374 -1.38 -77.92 -0.75
CA ASN A 374 -2.17 -78.02 0.48
C ASN A 374 -1.30 -77.88 1.73
N GLN A 375 -0.11 -78.49 1.77
CA GLN A 375 0.85 -78.34 2.86
C GLN A 375 1.33 -76.88 2.99
N CYS A 376 1.56 -76.20 1.87
CA CYS A 376 1.88 -74.78 1.85
C CYS A 376 0.73 -73.94 2.44
N ALA A 377 -0.52 -74.20 2.04
CA ALA A 377 -1.68 -73.50 2.61
C ALA A 377 -1.81 -73.71 4.13
N GLN A 378 -1.63 -74.95 4.61
CA GLN A 378 -1.66 -75.28 6.04
C GLN A 378 -0.55 -74.60 6.85
N SER A 379 0.65 -74.44 6.27
CA SER A 379 1.76 -73.76 6.94
C SER A 379 1.48 -72.28 7.26
N PHE A 380 0.52 -71.66 6.57
CA PHE A 380 0.09 -70.27 6.80
C PHE A 380 -1.26 -70.16 7.51
N ASP A 381 -1.86 -71.27 7.99
CA ASP A 381 -3.16 -71.25 8.65
C ASP A 381 -3.17 -70.38 9.92
N ASP A 382 -2.07 -70.36 10.68
CA ASP A 382 -1.92 -69.52 11.87
C ASP A 382 -1.97 -68.02 11.50
N LEU A 383 -1.35 -67.63 10.37
CA LEU A 383 -1.38 -66.27 9.86
C LEU A 383 -2.77 -65.90 9.28
N ASN A 384 -3.49 -66.87 8.71
CA ASN A 384 -4.83 -66.67 8.17
C ASN A 384 -5.92 -66.57 9.25
N ASN A 385 -5.77 -67.27 10.37
CA ASN A 385 -6.77 -67.38 11.44
C ASN A 385 -6.42 -66.56 12.70
N THR A 386 -5.31 -65.82 12.70
CA THR A 386 -4.92 -64.96 13.82
C THR A 386 -6.00 -63.93 14.19
N ARG A 387 -6.22 -63.72 15.49
CA ARG A 387 -7.16 -62.70 16.00
C ARG A 387 -6.50 -61.33 16.19
N ASP A 388 -5.17 -61.29 16.21
CA ASP A 388 -4.38 -60.07 16.40
C ASP A 388 -4.56 -59.07 15.24
N GLN A 389 -4.75 -57.80 15.59
CA GLN A 389 -5.08 -56.74 14.64
C GLN A 389 -3.86 -56.32 13.81
N GLN A 390 -2.66 -56.34 14.39
CA GLN A 390 -1.42 -56.01 13.66
C GLN A 390 -1.10 -57.09 12.62
N SER A 391 -1.22 -58.36 13.01
CA SER A 391 -1.03 -59.51 12.11
C SER A 391 -2.04 -59.54 10.95
N LYS A 392 -3.31 -59.20 11.21
CA LYS A 392 -4.35 -59.02 10.16
C LYS A 392 -3.99 -57.89 9.19
N LYS A 393 -3.51 -56.76 9.71
CA LYS A 393 -3.09 -55.62 8.88
C LYS A 393 -1.91 -56.00 7.98
N LEU A 394 -0.88 -56.61 8.55
CA LEU A 394 0.29 -57.09 7.81
C LEU A 394 -0.10 -58.09 6.71
N ARG A 395 -0.98 -59.05 7.02
CA ARG A 395 -1.52 -60.02 6.04
C ARG A 395 -2.21 -59.32 4.88
N MET A 396 -3.08 -58.34 5.16
CA MET A 396 -3.79 -57.59 4.12
C MET A 396 -2.84 -56.75 3.28
N GLU A 397 -1.83 -56.12 3.87
CA GLU A 397 -0.82 -55.34 3.16
C GLU A 397 0.07 -56.23 2.28
N LEU A 398 0.49 -57.40 2.76
CA LEU A 398 1.24 -58.39 1.98
C LEU A 398 0.41 -58.93 0.81
N GLN A 399 -0.84 -59.31 1.05
CA GLN A 399 -1.75 -59.77 -0.02
C GLN A 399 -1.90 -58.69 -1.10
N LYS A 400 -2.10 -57.44 -0.68
CA LYS A 400 -2.21 -56.29 -1.59
C LYS A 400 -0.91 -56.04 -2.37
N ALA A 401 0.24 -56.09 -1.70
CA ALA A 401 1.54 -55.87 -2.34
C ALA A 401 1.90 -56.99 -3.34
N ALA A 402 1.46 -58.23 -3.09
CA ALA A 402 1.69 -59.37 -3.97
C ALA A 402 0.71 -59.43 -5.15
N SER A 403 -0.56 -59.04 -4.95
CA SER A 403 -1.59 -59.15 -6.01
C SER A 403 -1.61 -57.99 -7.00
N ILE A 404 -1.22 -56.78 -6.56
CA ILE A 404 -1.21 -55.58 -7.39
C ILE A 404 -0.27 -55.72 -8.61
N PRO A 405 1.01 -56.16 -8.46
CA PRO A 405 1.91 -56.30 -9.59
C PRO A 405 1.36 -57.23 -10.67
N VAL A 406 0.74 -58.36 -10.26
CA VAL A 406 0.12 -59.32 -11.18
C VAL A 406 -1.11 -58.73 -11.88
N SER A 407 -1.94 -57.99 -11.14
CA SER A 407 -3.14 -57.33 -11.69
C SER A 407 -2.80 -56.16 -12.63
N GLN A 408 -1.58 -55.63 -12.54
CA GLN A 408 -1.07 -54.56 -13.39
C GLN A 408 -0.35 -55.07 -14.65
N ILE A 409 -0.19 -56.39 -14.82
CA ILE A 409 0.36 -56.97 -16.04
C ILE A 409 -0.65 -56.80 -17.17
N SER A 410 -0.42 -55.80 -18.02
CA SER A 410 -1.16 -55.57 -19.26
C SER A 410 -0.23 -55.70 -20.47
N ARG A 411 -0.78 -56.07 -21.64
CA ARG A 411 0.00 -56.38 -22.86
C ARG A 411 0.67 -55.17 -23.52
N THR A 412 0.64 -53.98 -22.91
CA THR A 412 0.98 -52.71 -23.57
C THR A 412 2.45 -52.29 -23.46
N SER A 413 3.24 -52.82 -22.51
CA SER A 413 4.72 -52.77 -22.54
C SER A 413 5.37 -53.46 -21.34
N GLY A 414 6.37 -54.32 -21.56
CA GLY A 414 7.12 -55.05 -20.52
C GLY A 414 8.08 -54.20 -19.66
N ARG A 415 7.96 -52.87 -19.64
CA ARG A 415 8.93 -51.95 -19.00
C ARG A 415 8.61 -51.65 -17.52
N TYR A 416 7.49 -52.12 -16.98
CA TYR A 416 7.02 -51.74 -15.63
C TYR A 416 7.44 -52.69 -14.51
N ALA A 417 8.27 -53.71 -14.76
CA ALA A 417 8.64 -54.72 -13.75
C ALA A 417 9.87 -54.38 -12.88
N CYS A 418 10.66 -53.34 -13.20
CA CYS A 418 11.86 -52.97 -12.43
C CYS A 418 11.92 -51.46 -12.16
N LYS A 419 11.11 -50.96 -11.24
CA LYS A 419 11.39 -49.74 -10.49
C LYS A 419 10.70 -49.83 -9.13
N LYS A 420 11.36 -50.50 -8.18
CA LYS A 420 11.33 -50.18 -6.75
C LYS A 420 12.66 -50.56 -6.15
#